data_AF-A0A2V8F559-F1
#
_entry.id   AF-A0A2V8F559-F1
#
_cell.length_a   1.000
_cell.length_b   1.000
_cell.length_c   1.000
_cell.angle_alpha   90.00
_cell.angle_beta   90.00
_cell.angle_gamma   90.00
#
_symmetry.space_group_name_H-M   'P 1'
#
loop_
_entity.id
_entity.type
_entity.pdbx_description
1 polymer ?
#
loop_
_entity_poly.entity_id
_entity_poly.type
_entity_poly.pdbx_seq_one_letter_code
_entity_poly.pdbx_strand_id
1 'polypeptide(L)' 'MLKGSRSGILKRVQPVSIHGQLSLDIFFTDPEDPDGQIHVVRLGPEAVPKHLEAGDRILVDYLVGVPVKVARATE' A
#
# COMPACT_ATOMS: atom_id res chain seq x y z
N MET A 1 5.90 2.94 19.00
CA MET A 1 4.60 3.46 18.52
C MET A 1 3.74 2.28 18.11
N LEU A 2 2.58 2.10 18.73
CA LEU A 2 1.73 0.93 18.49
C LEU A 2 1.03 0.99 17.13
N LYS A 3 0.69 2.20 16.68
CA LYS A 3 0.09 2.51 15.38
C LYS A 3 0.91 3.57 14.68
N GLY A 4 1.00 3.50 13.36
CA GLY A 4 1.64 4.51 12.51
C GLY A 4 1.08 4.42 11.10
N SER A 5 1.19 5.49 10.34
CA SER A 5 0.75 5.52 8.94
C SER A 5 1.84 6.12 8.07
N ARG A 6 1.89 5.68 6.80
CA ARG A 6 2.84 6.19 5.80
C ARG A 6 2.08 6.59 4.54
N SER A 7 2.27 7.84 4.12
CA SER A 7 1.76 8.32 2.84
C SER A 7 2.63 7.84 1.69
N GLY A 8 2.04 7.66 0.51
CA GLY A 8 2.79 7.23 -0.67
C GLY A 8 2.11 7.57 -1.99
N ILE A 9 2.90 7.60 -3.06
CA ILE A 9 2.40 7.60 -4.44
C ILE A 9 2.40 6.16 -4.94
N LEU A 10 1.22 5.64 -5.25
CA LEU A 10 1.08 4.30 -5.79
C LEU A 10 1.79 4.18 -7.14
N LYS A 11 2.63 3.18 -7.30
CA LYS A 11 3.31 2.86 -8.55
C LYS A 11 2.66 1.68 -9.25
N ARG A 12 2.24 0.67 -8.49
CA ARG A 12 1.60 -0.53 -9.05
C ARG A 12 0.90 -1.33 -7.94
N VAL A 13 -0.18 -2.01 -8.31
CA VAL A 13 -0.77 -3.11 -7.55
C VAL A 13 -0.50 -4.41 -8.30
N GLN A 14 0.10 -5.40 -7.65
CA GLN A 14 0.34 -6.71 -8.24
C GLN A 14 -0.40 -7.80 -7.45
N PRO A 15 -1.34 -8.52 -8.09
CA PRO A 15 -1.91 -9.73 -7.51
C PRO A 15 -0.85 -10.82 -7.34
N VAL A 16 -0.83 -11.45 -6.18
CA VAL A 16 0.03 -12.60 -5.85
C VAL A 16 -0.84 -13.69 -5.23
N SER A 17 -0.68 -14.93 -5.70
CA SER A 17 -1.31 -16.09 -5.06
C SER A 17 -0.31 -16.79 -4.16
N ILE A 18 -0.65 -16.95 -2.89
CA ILE A 18 0.17 -17.63 -1.89
C ILE A 18 -0.67 -18.78 -1.36
N HIS A 19 -0.27 -20.01 -1.70
CA HIS A 19 -1.02 -21.23 -1.32
C HIS A 19 -2.51 -21.18 -1.73
N GLY A 20 -2.84 -20.55 -2.85
CA GLY A 20 -4.22 -20.40 -3.34
C GLY A 20 -4.98 -19.21 -2.75
N GLN A 21 -4.41 -18.51 -1.76
CA GLN A 21 -4.98 -17.29 -1.21
C GLN A 21 -4.47 -16.06 -1.99
N LEU A 22 -5.41 -15.22 -2.44
CA LEU A 22 -5.07 -13.96 -3.11
C LEU A 22 -4.51 -12.96 -2.09
N SER A 23 -3.39 -12.35 -2.42
CA SER A 23 -2.83 -11.17 -1.76
C SER A 23 -2.46 -10.13 -2.83
N LEU A 24 -2.31 -8.89 -2.40
CA LEU A 24 -1.92 -7.78 -3.25
C LEU A 24 -0.61 -7.18 -2.73
N ASP A 25 0.39 -7.13 -3.61
CA ASP A 25 1.59 -6.33 -3.38
C ASP A 25 1.33 -4.90 -3.86
N ILE A 26 1.51 -3.95 -2.94
CA ILE A 26 1.29 -2.53 -3.16
C ILE A 26 2.66 -1.85 -3.21
N PHE A 27 3.04 -1.38 -4.39
CA PHE A 27 4.31 -0.72 -4.65
C PHE A 27 4.11 0.79 -4.61
N PHE A 28 4.84 1.51 -3.79
CA PHE A 28 4.68 2.97 -3.66
C PHE A 28 6.00 3.68 -3.32
N THR A 29 6.09 4.96 -3.63
CA THR A 29 7.21 5.84 -3.26
C THR A 29 6.76 6.89 -2.26
N ASP A 30 7.72 7.56 -1.63
CA ASP A 30 7.45 8.75 -0.83
C ASP A 30 6.83 9.86 -1.71
N PRO A 31 5.81 10.61 -1.25
CA PRO A 31 5.27 11.75 -1.97
C PRO A 31 6.26 12.90 -2.18
N GLU A 32 7.23 13.07 -1.28
CA GLU A 32 8.28 14.08 -1.37
C GLU A 32 9.45 13.64 -2.27
N ASP A 33 9.56 12.33 -2.55
CA ASP A 33 10.53 11.76 -3.49
C ASP A 33 9.86 10.71 -4.41
N PRO A 34 9.07 11.13 -5.41
CA PRO A 34 8.30 10.23 -6.25
C PRO A 34 9.12 9.26 -7.10
N ASP A 35 10.40 9.56 -7.35
CA ASP A 35 11.31 8.69 -8.12
C ASP A 35 12.33 7.96 -7.20
N GLY A 36 12.13 8.08 -5.89
CA GLY A 36 12.97 7.49 -4.86
C GLY A 36 12.75 5.99 -4.65
N GLN A 37 12.99 5.57 -3.41
CA GLN A 37 12.90 4.16 -3.03
C GLN A 37 11.47 3.60 -3.21
N ILE A 38 11.36 2.50 -3.95
CA ILE A 38 10.12 1.70 -3.98
C ILE A 38 9.96 0.96 -2.66
N HIS A 39 8.87 1.26 -1.95
CA HIS A 39 8.37 0.46 -0.84
C HIS A 39 7.35 -0.56 -1.33
N VAL A 40 7.32 -1.72 -0.67
CA VAL A 40 6.36 -2.79 -0.96
C VAL A 40 5.71 -3.23 0.33
N VAL A 41 4.39 -3.30 0.33
CA VAL A 41 3.61 -3.96 1.38
C VAL A 41 2.68 -4.99 0.77
N ARG A 42 2.42 -6.06 1.52
CA ARG A 42 1.51 -7.13 1.12
C ARG A 42 0.29 -7.14 2.03
N LEU A 43 -0.88 -7.15 1.42
CA LEU A 43 -2.17 -7.15 2.12
C LEU A 43 -3.16 -8.10 1.44
N GLY A 44 -4.12 -8.60 2.20
CA GLY A 44 -5.29 -9.25 1.62
C GLY A 44 -6.14 -8.25 0.83
N PRO A 45 -6.87 -8.69 -0.21
CA PRO A 45 -7.70 -7.82 -1.04
C PRO A 45 -8.78 -7.08 -0.25
N GLU A 46 -9.22 -7.60 0.90
CA GLU A 46 -10.17 -6.97 1.81
C GLU A 46 -9.63 -5.69 2.49
N ALA A 47 -8.31 -5.57 2.59
CA ALA A 47 -7.64 -4.43 3.22
C ALA A 47 -7.17 -3.37 2.21
N VAL A 48 -7.51 -3.53 0.92
CA VAL A 48 -7.08 -2.65 -0.17
C VAL A 48 -8.32 -2.14 -0.94
N PRO A 49 -8.43 -0.84 -1.20
CA PRO A 49 -9.50 -0.28 -2.01
C PRO A 49 -9.51 -0.87 -3.42
N LYS A 50 -10.70 -1.07 -3.98
CA LYS A 50 -10.84 -1.43 -5.39
C LYS A 50 -10.46 -0.23 -6.27
N HIS A 51 -9.96 -0.51 -7.47
CA HIS A 51 -9.67 0.50 -8.50
C HIS A 51 -8.63 1.56 -8.07
N LEU A 52 -7.61 1.13 -7.33
CA LEU A 52 -6.41 1.93 -7.15
C LEU A 52 -5.59 1.96 -8.44
N GLU A 53 -5.14 3.14 -8.83
CA GLU A 53 -4.38 3.35 -10.07
C GLU A 53 -3.00 3.96 -9.78
N ALA A 54 -2.02 3.67 -10.63
CA ALA A 54 -0.71 4.28 -10.51
C ALA A 54 -0.83 5.81 -10.56
N GLY A 55 -0.15 6.50 -9.64
CA GLY A 55 -0.29 7.93 -9.41
C GLY A 55 -1.21 8.30 -8.25
N ASP A 56 -2.08 7.39 -7.78
CA ASP A 56 -2.93 7.64 -6.62
C ASP A 56 -2.09 7.95 -5.38
N ARG A 57 -2.48 8.98 -4.63
CA ARG A 57 -2.02 9.17 -3.26
C ARG A 57 -2.69 8.14 -2.36
N ILE A 58 -1.88 7.42 -1.61
CA ILE A 58 -2.34 6.38 -0.68
C ILE A 58 -1.80 6.63 0.73
N LEU A 59 -2.51 6.09 1.71
CA LEU A 59 -2.09 5.99 3.10
C LEU A 59 -2.02 4.52 3.48
N VAL A 60 -0.87 4.08 3.99
CA VAL A 60 -0.64 2.73 4.48
C VAL A 60 -0.64 2.76 6.01
N ASP A 61 -1.59 2.08 6.63
CA ASP A 61 -1.66 1.96 8.08
C ASP A 61 -0.88 0.75 8.58
N TYR A 62 -0.15 0.93 9.67
CA TYR A 62 0.64 -0.08 10.34
C TYR A 62 0.18 -0.26 11.78
N LEU A 63 0.13 -1.52 12.22
CA LEU A 63 -0.01 -1.91 13.62
C LEU A 63 1.24 -2.70 14.00
N VAL A 64 1.97 -2.26 15.03
CA VAL A 64 3.25 -2.87 15.46
C VAL A 64 4.22 -3.18 14.32
N GLY A 65 4.32 -2.25 13.35
CA GLY A 65 5.21 -2.37 12.19
C GLY A 65 4.69 -3.28 11.06
N VAL A 66 3.53 -3.90 11.23
CA VAL A 66 2.88 -4.74 10.22
C VAL A 66 1.84 -3.90 9.44
N PRO A 67 1.86 -3.88 8.10
CA PRO A 67 0.83 -3.19 7.33
C PRO A 67 -0.51 -3.90 7.53
N VAL A 68 -1.56 -3.13 7.80
CA VAL A 68 -2.90 -3.66 8.06
C VAL A 68 -3.97 -3.13 7.11
N LYS A 69 -3.71 -1.99 6.46
CA LYS A 69 -4.67 -1.37 5.55
C LYS A 69 -3.99 -0.40 4.58
N VAL A 70 -4.55 -0.31 3.38
CA VAL A 70 -4.32 0.80 2.45
C VAL A 70 -5.61 1.60 2.29
N ALA A 71 -5.51 2.91 2.17
CA ALA A 71 -6.62 3.79 1.79
C ALA A 71 -6.14 4.77 0.72
N ARG A 72 -7.05 5.25 -0.13
CA ARG A 72 -6.78 6.45 -0.95
C ARG A 72 -6.73 7.64 0.02
N ALA A 73 -5.68 8.46 -0.09
CA ALA A 73 -5.61 9.68 0.70
C ALA A 73 -6.67 10.65 0.15
N THR A 74 -7.63 11.03 0.98
CA THR A 74 -8.46 12.21 0.72
C THR A 74 -7.61 13.44 1.01
N GLU A 75 -7.72 14.46 0.14
CA GLU A 75 -7.06 15.77 0.32
C GLU A 75 -7.32 16.39 1.70
#